data_AF-A0A3B0U902-F1
#
_entry.id   AF-A0A3B0U902-F1
#
_cell.length_a   1.000
_cell.length_b   1.000
_cell.length_c   1.000
_cell.angle_alpha   90.00
_cell.angle_beta   90.00
_cell.angle_gamma   90.00
#
_symmetry.space_group_name_H-M   'P 1'
#
loop_
_entity.id
_entity.type
_entity.pdbx_description
1 polymer ?
#
loop_
_entity_poly.entity_id
_entity_poly.type
_entity_poly.pdbx_seq_one_letter_code
_entity_poly.pdbx_strand_id
1 'polypeptide(L)'
;MDVMEPMGNFTTEFNPANKRHIIMFGGGSGITPLMSHAKSALTQEPNSIVSLIYANRDIDSIIFKEDFQDLTLKYEGRFRVIHILDNAPLEWQGPSGLLNHEMLTDLFERIPNWGIGQTTYIMCGPEGMMNNVETLLAQQNIPAEKVFKESFVAGTINKEDESGSSDEIQERTVTILYDDEEFEVKVSPKKAILDAALDMEIDLPYSCQSGLCTACRGKCVSGSVKMDEEEGLSKAEIEAGYVLPCVSHPLTDDVKIKIG
;
A
#
# COMPACT_ATOMS: atom_id res chain seq x y z
N MET A 1 -2.91 20.20 18.39
CA MET A 1 -2.88 19.17 17.35
C MET A 1 -1.44 19.12 16.92
N ASP A 2 -0.69 18.17 17.47
CA ASP A 2 0.72 17.98 17.14
C ASP A 2 0.79 17.06 15.93
N VAL A 3 1.57 17.46 14.93
CA VAL A 3 1.69 16.77 13.63
C VAL A 3 3.13 16.32 13.48
N MET A 4 3.34 15.03 13.26
CA MET A 4 4.68 14.48 12.99
C MET A 4 5.17 14.88 11.61
N GLU A 5 6.50 14.85 11.42
CA GLU A 5 7.10 15.02 10.09
C GLU A 5 6.60 13.93 9.12
N PRO A 6 6.49 14.24 7.81
CA PRO A 6 6.05 13.27 6.82
C PRO A 6 7.02 12.10 6.74
N MET A 7 6.49 10.88 6.93
CA MET A 7 7.23 9.63 6.81
C MET A 7 6.62 8.78 5.68
N GLY A 8 7.45 8.11 4.87
CA GLY A 8 6.99 7.21 3.81
C GLY A 8 8.06 6.92 2.77
N ASN A 9 8.04 5.70 2.23
CA ASN A 9 9.00 5.24 1.20
C ASN A 9 8.41 5.23 -0.22
N PHE A 10 7.12 5.57 -0.37
CA PHE A 10 6.42 5.55 -1.65
C PHE A 10 6.70 6.80 -2.49
N THR A 11 7.96 6.96 -2.90
CA THR A 11 8.45 8.13 -3.63
C THR A 11 9.34 7.75 -4.82
N THR A 12 9.49 8.67 -5.77
CA THR A 12 10.44 8.58 -6.88
C THR A 12 11.14 9.94 -7.05
N GLU A 13 12.36 9.94 -7.58
CA GLU A 13 13.06 11.20 -7.85
C GLU A 13 12.45 11.91 -9.06
N PHE A 14 11.99 13.15 -8.84
CA PHE A 14 11.51 14.03 -9.90
C PHE A 14 12.62 15.01 -10.30
N ASN A 15 12.94 15.06 -11.59
CA ASN A 15 14.00 15.92 -12.11
C ASN A 15 13.58 16.54 -13.45
N PRO A 16 13.82 17.85 -13.70
CA PRO A 16 13.52 18.49 -14.99
C PRO A 16 14.16 17.83 -16.23
N ALA A 17 15.27 17.12 -16.05
CA ALA A 17 15.94 16.38 -17.12
C ALA A 17 15.26 15.04 -17.45
N ASN A 18 14.37 14.54 -16.58
CA ASN A 18 13.67 13.28 -16.81
C ASN A 18 12.76 13.39 -18.04
N LYS A 19 12.71 12.29 -18.78
CA LYS A 19 11.80 12.07 -19.91
C LYS A 19 11.32 10.64 -19.84
N ARG A 20 10.16 10.45 -19.21
CA ARG A 20 9.58 9.13 -18.96
C ARG A 20 8.06 9.15 -19.05
N HIS A 21 7.49 7.97 -19.09
CA HIS A 21 6.07 7.75 -18.91
C HIS A 21 5.83 7.20 -17.51
N ILE A 22 4.99 7.87 -16.74
CA ILE A 22 4.55 7.37 -15.43
C ILE A 22 3.14 6.80 -15.62
N ILE A 23 3.01 5.48 -15.49
CA ILE A 23 1.73 4.77 -15.56
C ILE A 23 1.31 4.44 -14.14
N MET A 24 0.16 4.96 -13.74
CA MET A 24 -0.39 4.85 -12.39
C MET A 24 -1.66 4.01 -12.40
N PHE A 25 -1.81 3.15 -11.39
CA PHE A 25 -3.00 2.32 -11.17
C PHE A 25 -3.58 2.63 -9.79
N GLY A 26 -4.72 3.30 -9.75
CA GLY A 26 -5.38 3.74 -8.53
C GLY A 26 -6.68 3.00 -8.25
N GLY A 27 -6.95 2.76 -6.97
CA GLY A 27 -8.24 2.23 -6.50
C GLY A 27 -8.76 2.94 -5.27
N GLY A 28 -9.98 3.47 -5.34
CA GLY A 28 -10.64 4.13 -4.22
C GLY A 28 -9.76 5.21 -3.57
N SER A 29 -9.50 5.08 -2.27
CA SER A 29 -8.67 6.01 -1.49
C SER A 29 -7.17 5.96 -1.79
N GLY A 30 -6.68 4.88 -2.43
CA GLY A 30 -5.27 4.76 -2.87
C GLY A 30 -4.88 5.82 -3.92
N ILE A 31 -5.82 6.64 -4.35
CA ILE A 31 -5.56 7.77 -5.24
C ILE A 31 -4.75 8.90 -4.57
N THR A 32 -4.74 9.01 -3.24
CA THR A 32 -4.12 10.14 -2.54
C THR A 32 -2.62 10.25 -2.77
N PRO A 33 -1.79 9.18 -2.65
CA PRO A 33 -0.39 9.27 -3.05
C PRO A 33 -0.25 9.47 -4.56
N LEU A 34 -1.08 8.83 -5.38
CA LEU A 34 -1.00 8.92 -6.85
C LEU A 34 -1.27 10.34 -7.35
N MET A 35 -2.16 11.09 -6.70
CA MET A 35 -2.39 12.50 -6.99
C MET A 35 -1.13 13.33 -6.72
N SER A 36 -0.41 13.05 -5.63
CA SER A 36 0.84 13.72 -5.29
C SER A 36 1.94 13.42 -6.30
N HIS A 37 2.06 12.16 -6.73
CA HIS A 37 2.95 11.75 -7.82
C HIS A 37 2.61 12.43 -9.14
N ALA A 38 1.32 12.46 -9.53
CA ALA A 38 0.85 13.10 -10.75
C ALA A 38 1.22 14.59 -10.77
N LYS A 39 0.88 15.32 -9.69
CA LYS A 39 1.19 16.76 -9.57
C LYS A 39 2.69 17.00 -9.62
N SER A 40 3.49 16.18 -8.94
CA SER A 40 4.96 16.32 -8.94
C SER A 40 5.57 16.07 -10.32
N ALA A 41 5.16 15.00 -11.01
CA ALA A 41 5.61 14.71 -12.36
C ALA A 41 5.24 15.82 -13.36
N LEU A 42 3.98 16.25 -13.36
CA LEU A 42 3.48 17.24 -14.32
C LEU A 42 4.14 18.62 -14.14
N THR A 43 4.48 18.97 -12.90
CA THR A 43 5.11 20.25 -12.57
C THR A 43 6.63 20.23 -12.73
N GLN A 44 7.31 19.15 -12.34
CA GLN A 44 8.76 19.11 -12.25
C GLN A 44 9.44 18.43 -13.45
N GLU A 45 8.76 17.57 -14.20
CA GLU A 45 9.33 16.83 -15.34
C GLU A 45 8.69 17.26 -16.67
N PRO A 46 9.09 18.40 -17.29
CA PRO A 46 8.37 18.97 -18.44
C PRO A 46 8.30 18.06 -19.68
N ASN A 47 9.19 17.07 -19.78
CA ASN A 47 9.26 16.14 -20.91
C ASN A 47 8.59 14.78 -20.63
N SER A 48 8.05 14.57 -19.43
CA SER A 48 7.38 13.34 -19.03
C SER A 48 5.87 13.41 -19.26
N ILE A 49 5.24 12.25 -19.42
CA ILE A 49 3.79 12.11 -19.49
C ILE A 49 3.30 11.18 -18.36
N VAL A 50 2.03 11.34 -17.99
CA VAL A 50 1.39 10.61 -16.90
C VAL A 50 0.07 10.01 -17.42
N SER A 51 -0.11 8.71 -17.19
CA SER A 51 -1.37 8.00 -17.48
C SER A 51 -1.86 7.32 -16.23
N LEU A 52 -3.11 7.58 -15.86
CA LEU A 52 -3.73 7.04 -14.66
C LEU A 52 -4.92 6.17 -15.06
N ILE A 53 -4.91 4.90 -14.65
CA ILE A 53 -6.08 4.04 -14.63
C ILE A 53 -6.64 4.09 -13.21
N TYR A 54 -7.87 4.58 -13.04
CA TYR A 54 -8.46 4.81 -11.72
C TYR A 54 -9.82 4.13 -11.58
N ALA A 55 -9.87 3.04 -10.80
CA ALA A 55 -11.10 2.29 -10.56
C ALA A 55 -11.78 2.70 -9.26
N ASN A 56 -13.09 2.89 -9.33
CA ASN A 56 -13.95 3.31 -8.23
C ASN A 56 -15.26 2.53 -8.26
N ARG A 57 -15.99 2.53 -7.13
CA ARG A 57 -17.27 1.83 -7.05
C ARG A 57 -18.33 2.49 -7.92
N ASP A 58 -18.45 3.80 -7.81
CA ASP A 58 -19.46 4.61 -8.49
C ASP A 58 -18.92 6.02 -8.76
N ILE A 59 -19.66 6.82 -9.53
CA ILE A 59 -19.20 8.15 -9.95
C ILE A 59 -19.01 9.14 -8.78
N ASP A 60 -19.77 8.97 -7.71
CA ASP A 60 -19.75 9.84 -6.53
C ASP A 60 -18.58 9.49 -5.60
N SER A 61 -18.08 8.26 -5.68
CA SER A 61 -16.91 7.79 -4.93
C SER A 61 -15.56 8.23 -5.52
N ILE A 62 -15.54 8.89 -6.69
CA ILE A 62 -14.30 9.37 -7.31
C ILE A 62 -13.73 10.52 -6.48
N ILE A 63 -12.67 10.25 -5.75
CA ILE A 63 -11.92 11.27 -5.01
C ILE A 63 -11.10 12.09 -6.01
N PHE A 64 -11.05 13.42 -5.82
CA PHE A 64 -10.35 14.39 -6.68
C PHE A 64 -10.85 14.46 -8.14
N LYS A 65 -12.14 14.17 -8.37
CA LYS A 65 -12.74 14.18 -9.71
C LYS A 65 -12.52 15.50 -10.45
N GLU A 66 -12.84 16.62 -9.81
CA GLU A 66 -12.67 17.96 -10.39
C GLU A 66 -11.20 18.32 -10.59
N ASP A 67 -10.33 18.02 -9.62
CA ASP A 67 -8.88 18.23 -9.74
C ASP A 67 -8.29 17.49 -10.94
N PHE A 68 -8.72 16.25 -11.21
CA PHE A 68 -8.22 15.49 -12.35
C PHE A 68 -8.71 16.06 -13.68
N GLN A 69 -9.92 16.59 -13.73
CA GLN A 69 -10.42 17.32 -14.90
C GLN A 69 -9.56 18.56 -15.15
N ASP A 70 -9.31 19.37 -14.13
CA ASP A 70 -8.47 20.56 -14.20
C ASP A 70 -7.04 20.24 -14.62
N LEU A 71 -6.45 19.17 -14.06
CA LEU A 71 -5.11 18.71 -14.46
C LEU A 71 -5.08 18.23 -15.92
N THR A 72 -6.13 17.55 -16.38
CA THR A 72 -6.20 17.06 -17.77
C THR A 72 -6.28 18.24 -18.76
N LEU A 73 -7.04 19.28 -18.42
CA LEU A 73 -7.12 20.51 -19.21
C LEU A 73 -5.81 21.31 -19.18
N LYS A 74 -5.21 21.46 -17.99
CA LYS A 74 -3.97 22.24 -17.80
C LYS A 74 -2.76 21.61 -18.46
N TYR A 75 -2.68 20.28 -18.45
CA TYR A 75 -1.56 19.50 -18.99
C TYR A 75 -2.00 18.65 -20.18
N GLU A 76 -2.73 19.27 -21.12
CA GLU A 76 -3.20 18.63 -22.34
C GLU A 76 -2.06 17.90 -23.08
N GLY A 77 -2.30 16.65 -23.47
CA GLY A 77 -1.32 15.78 -24.11
C GLY A 77 -0.25 15.19 -23.18
N ARG A 78 -0.17 15.63 -21.92
CA ARG A 78 0.77 15.13 -20.91
C ARG A 78 0.11 14.38 -19.76
N PHE A 79 -1.15 14.67 -19.45
CA PHE A 79 -1.90 13.94 -18.45
C PHE A 79 -3.15 13.30 -19.05
N ARG A 80 -3.38 12.02 -18.70
CA ARG A 80 -4.59 11.29 -19.08
C ARG A 80 -5.08 10.47 -17.90
N VAL A 81 -6.38 10.53 -17.63
CA VAL A 81 -7.06 9.67 -16.66
C VAL A 81 -8.08 8.80 -17.38
N ILE A 82 -8.10 7.52 -17.05
CA ILE A 82 -9.11 6.55 -17.48
C ILE A 82 -9.83 6.11 -16.21
N HIS A 83 -11.05 6.59 -16.04
CA HIS A 83 -11.91 6.18 -14.93
C HIS A 83 -12.60 4.85 -15.26
N ILE A 84 -12.72 3.99 -14.25
CA ILE A 84 -13.45 2.71 -14.32
C ILE A 84 -14.44 2.70 -13.17
N LEU A 85 -15.69 2.36 -13.44
CA LEU A 85 -16.76 2.33 -12.44
C LEU A 85 -17.34 0.93 -12.34
N ASP A 86 -17.30 0.33 -11.16
CA ASP A 86 -17.91 -0.99 -10.92
C ASP A 86 -19.43 -0.93 -11.14
N ASN A 87 -20.09 0.02 -10.47
CA ASN A 87 -21.48 0.38 -10.61
C ASN A 87 -21.61 1.70 -11.39
N ALA A 88 -21.54 1.59 -12.72
CA ALA A 88 -21.64 2.75 -13.60
C ALA A 88 -23.11 3.16 -13.87
N PRO A 89 -23.41 4.47 -13.95
CA PRO A 89 -24.72 4.95 -14.41
C PRO A 89 -24.93 4.62 -15.89
N LEU A 90 -26.19 4.61 -16.33
CA LEU A 90 -26.58 4.21 -17.70
C LEU A 90 -25.89 5.05 -18.79
N GLU A 91 -25.67 6.34 -18.53
CA GLU A 91 -25.01 7.28 -19.42
C GLU A 91 -23.46 7.19 -19.42
N TRP A 92 -22.87 6.28 -18.65
CA TRP A 92 -21.42 6.11 -18.59
C TRP A 92 -20.86 5.58 -19.91
N GLN A 93 -19.86 6.28 -20.44
CA GLN A 93 -19.20 5.90 -21.71
C GLN A 93 -17.81 5.28 -21.49
N GLY A 94 -17.36 5.22 -20.24
CA GLY A 94 -16.07 4.61 -19.89
C GLY A 94 -16.18 3.10 -19.64
N PRO A 95 -15.06 2.45 -19.30
CA PRO A 95 -15.05 1.07 -18.83
C PRO A 95 -15.91 0.91 -17.56
N SER A 96 -16.61 -0.21 -17.45
CA SER A 96 -17.49 -0.53 -16.31
C SER A 96 -17.28 -1.95 -15.81
N GLY A 97 -17.44 -2.13 -14.49
CA GLY A 97 -17.24 -3.38 -13.76
C GLY A 97 -15.93 -3.41 -12.98
N LEU A 98 -15.74 -4.45 -12.18
CA LEU A 98 -14.48 -4.71 -11.49
C LEU A 98 -13.30 -4.80 -12.47
N LEU A 99 -12.17 -4.21 -12.09
CA LEU A 99 -10.95 -4.22 -12.89
C LEU A 99 -10.35 -5.62 -12.96
N ASN A 100 -10.79 -6.38 -13.96
CA ASN A 100 -10.30 -7.71 -14.26
C ASN A 100 -9.11 -7.66 -15.23
N HIS A 101 -8.48 -8.82 -15.44
CA HIS A 101 -7.27 -8.95 -16.26
C HIS A 101 -7.49 -8.58 -17.74
N GLU A 102 -8.63 -8.96 -18.33
CA GLU A 102 -8.97 -8.65 -19.73
C GLU A 102 -9.12 -7.13 -19.94
N MET A 103 -9.95 -6.49 -19.11
CA MET A 103 -10.15 -5.05 -19.14
C MET A 103 -8.83 -4.30 -18.91
N LEU A 104 -8.02 -4.75 -17.96
CA LEU A 104 -6.74 -4.12 -17.67
C LEU A 104 -5.79 -4.22 -18.87
N THR A 105 -5.75 -5.37 -19.54
CA THR A 105 -4.95 -5.58 -20.76
C THR A 105 -5.39 -4.61 -21.86
N ASP A 106 -6.69 -4.56 -22.17
CA ASP A 106 -7.25 -3.65 -23.17
C ASP A 106 -6.95 -2.18 -22.88
N LEU A 107 -7.01 -1.78 -21.61
CA LEU A 107 -6.74 -0.41 -21.19
C LEU A 107 -5.25 -0.09 -21.27
N PHE A 108 -4.40 -1.03 -20.89
CA PHE A 108 -2.95 -0.88 -20.95
C PHE A 108 -2.47 -0.73 -22.39
N GLU A 109 -3.05 -1.45 -23.35
CA GLU A 109 -2.75 -1.32 -24.78
C GLU A 109 -3.14 0.05 -25.36
N ARG A 110 -4.11 0.75 -24.76
CA ARG A 110 -4.54 2.09 -25.17
C ARG A 110 -3.65 3.22 -24.63
N ILE A 111 -2.70 2.89 -23.75
CA ILE A 111 -1.76 3.84 -23.16
C ILE A 111 -0.52 3.92 -24.07
N PRO A 112 0.05 5.13 -24.30
CA PRO A 112 1.27 5.26 -25.11
C PRO A 112 2.39 4.35 -24.60
N ASN A 113 3.05 3.62 -25.50
CA ASN A 113 4.19 2.78 -25.13
C ASN A 113 5.50 3.53 -25.37
N TRP A 114 6.17 3.94 -24.28
CA TRP A 114 7.50 4.57 -24.32
C TRP A 114 8.65 3.57 -24.12
N GLY A 115 8.32 2.29 -23.99
CA GLY A 115 9.26 1.21 -23.70
C GLY A 115 9.61 1.11 -22.22
N ILE A 116 9.83 -0.13 -21.74
CA ILE A 116 10.07 -0.46 -20.32
C ILE A 116 11.20 0.38 -19.71
N GLY A 117 12.25 0.70 -20.49
CA GLY A 117 13.38 1.50 -20.02
C GLY A 117 13.01 2.94 -19.64
N GLN A 118 11.97 3.50 -20.26
CA GLN A 118 11.49 4.88 -20.06
C GLN A 118 10.15 4.95 -19.35
N THR A 119 9.69 3.84 -18.74
CA THR A 119 8.40 3.79 -18.04
C THR A 119 8.61 3.49 -16.56
N THR A 120 7.86 4.20 -15.71
CA THR A 120 7.74 3.96 -14.28
C THR A 120 6.30 3.55 -13.99
N TYR A 121 6.12 2.45 -13.26
CA TYR A 121 4.80 1.93 -12.91
C TYR A 121 4.55 2.17 -11.42
N ILE A 122 3.41 2.74 -11.08
CA ILE A 122 3.06 3.08 -9.69
C ILE A 122 1.65 2.55 -9.43
N MET A 123 1.42 1.82 -8.33
CA MET A 123 0.07 1.36 -7.99
C MET A 123 -0.25 1.56 -6.52
N CYS A 124 -1.52 1.86 -6.25
CA CYS A 124 -2.03 1.98 -4.89
C CYS A 124 -3.56 1.80 -4.91
N GLY A 125 -4.05 0.83 -4.14
CA GLY A 125 -5.48 0.51 -4.10
C GLY A 125 -5.78 -0.80 -3.38
N PRO A 126 -6.99 -1.36 -3.55
CA PRO A 126 -7.35 -2.67 -3.00
C PRO A 126 -6.43 -3.79 -3.50
N GLU A 127 -6.13 -4.75 -2.64
CA GLU A 127 -5.22 -5.87 -2.93
C GLU A 127 -5.58 -6.62 -4.23
N GLY A 128 -6.86 -6.98 -4.41
CA GLY A 128 -7.31 -7.68 -5.62
C GLY A 128 -7.05 -6.90 -6.91
N MET A 129 -7.09 -5.57 -6.87
CA MET A 129 -6.71 -4.73 -8.01
C MET A 129 -5.21 -4.80 -8.25
N MET A 130 -4.41 -4.61 -7.20
CA MET A 130 -2.95 -4.58 -7.30
C MET A 130 -2.41 -5.92 -7.81
N ASN A 131 -2.96 -7.05 -7.34
CA ASN A 131 -2.60 -8.39 -7.82
C ASN A 131 -2.89 -8.57 -9.33
N ASN A 132 -4.01 -8.03 -9.83
CA ASN A 132 -4.32 -8.05 -11.27
C ASN A 132 -3.31 -7.21 -12.07
N VAL A 133 -2.88 -6.08 -11.54
CA VAL A 133 -1.87 -5.21 -12.16
C VAL A 133 -0.51 -5.91 -12.17
N GLU A 134 -0.05 -6.44 -11.05
CA GLU A 134 1.22 -7.18 -10.96
C GLU A 134 1.24 -8.35 -11.96
N THR A 135 0.14 -9.11 -12.05
CA THR A 135 0.00 -10.21 -13.02
C THR A 135 0.18 -9.73 -14.46
N LEU A 136 -0.47 -8.63 -14.84
CA LEU A 136 -0.32 -8.05 -16.17
C LEU A 136 1.13 -7.59 -16.42
N LEU A 137 1.71 -6.84 -15.48
CA LEU A 137 3.06 -6.30 -15.66
C LEU A 137 4.10 -7.43 -15.79
N ALA A 138 3.93 -8.51 -15.03
CA ALA A 138 4.77 -9.71 -15.14
C ALA A 138 4.65 -10.37 -16.53
N GLN A 139 3.44 -10.51 -17.07
CA GLN A 139 3.24 -11.06 -18.43
C GLN A 139 3.86 -10.18 -19.52
N GLN A 140 3.92 -8.87 -19.29
CA GLN A 140 4.61 -7.91 -20.17
C GLN A 140 6.14 -7.90 -19.97
N ASN A 141 6.68 -8.81 -19.14
CA ASN A 141 8.09 -8.91 -18.78
C ASN A 141 8.65 -7.62 -18.17
N ILE A 142 7.82 -6.87 -17.45
CA ILE A 142 8.24 -5.65 -16.75
C ILE A 142 8.95 -6.05 -15.46
N PRO A 143 10.21 -5.61 -15.23
CA PRO A 143 10.94 -5.92 -14.02
C PRO A 143 10.25 -5.35 -12.76
N ALA A 144 10.22 -6.12 -11.67
CA ALA A 144 9.60 -5.70 -10.41
C ALA A 144 10.22 -4.39 -9.84
N GLU A 145 11.51 -4.16 -10.08
CA GLU A 145 12.22 -2.92 -9.72
C GLU A 145 11.69 -1.64 -10.39
N LYS A 146 10.89 -1.77 -11.45
CA LYS A 146 10.22 -0.65 -12.14
C LYS A 146 8.82 -0.36 -11.60
N VAL A 147 8.36 -1.17 -10.64
CA VAL A 147 7.02 -1.17 -10.09
C VAL A 147 7.07 -0.69 -8.64
N PHE A 148 6.48 0.47 -8.39
CA PHE A 148 6.33 1.02 -7.05
C PHE A 148 4.91 0.74 -6.58
N LYS A 149 4.76 0.23 -5.35
CA LYS A 149 3.44 -0.01 -4.76
C LYS A 149 3.36 0.47 -3.32
N GLU A 150 2.14 0.81 -2.90
CA GLU A 150 1.77 1.10 -1.52
C GLU A 150 0.34 0.57 -1.29
N SER A 151 0.16 -0.31 -0.31
CA SER A 151 -1.15 -0.82 0.10
C SER A 151 -1.66 -0.03 1.30
N PHE A 152 -2.90 0.47 1.32
CA PHE A 152 -3.51 1.15 2.50
C PHE A 152 -4.54 0.29 3.23
N VAL A 153 -4.77 -0.94 2.78
CA VAL A 153 -5.76 -1.80 3.41
C VAL A 153 -5.12 -2.35 4.68
N ALA A 154 -5.44 -1.74 5.83
CA ALA A 154 -5.39 -2.44 7.09
C ALA A 154 -6.14 -3.75 6.87
N GLY A 155 -5.45 -4.88 6.97
CA GLY A 155 -5.97 -6.21 6.67
C GLY A 155 -7.39 -6.32 7.22
N THR A 156 -8.38 -6.20 6.33
CA THR A 156 -9.75 -6.42 6.73
C THR A 156 -9.80 -7.92 6.89
N ILE A 157 -9.80 -8.38 8.15
CA ILE A 157 -9.89 -9.78 8.52
C ILE A 157 -11.04 -10.39 7.72
N ASN A 158 -10.71 -11.04 6.61
CA ASN A 158 -11.63 -11.93 5.94
C ASN A 158 -11.73 -13.15 6.85
N LYS A 159 -12.86 -13.21 7.56
CA LYS A 159 -13.36 -14.45 8.13
C LYS A 159 -13.46 -15.48 7.00
N GLU A 160 -13.06 -16.70 7.36
CA GLU A 160 -13.23 -17.94 6.61
C GLU A 160 -12.14 -18.23 5.57
N ASP A 161 -11.09 -18.91 6.04
CA ASP A 161 -10.59 -20.11 5.35
C ASP A 161 -9.92 -21.05 6.38
N GLU A 162 -10.67 -22.10 6.74
CA GLU A 162 -10.11 -23.30 7.38
C GLU A 162 -9.39 -24.12 6.31
N SER A 163 -8.05 -24.16 6.34
CA SER A 163 -7.29 -25.32 5.85
C SER A 163 -5.85 -25.37 6.40
N GLY A 164 -5.71 -26.11 7.50
CA GLY A 164 -4.58 -26.99 7.86
C GLY A 164 -3.14 -26.56 7.56
N SER A 165 -2.52 -25.88 8.53
CA SER A 165 -1.19 -26.26 9.05
C SER A 165 -1.08 -25.81 10.52
N SER A 166 -0.39 -26.59 11.34
CA SER A 166 -0.44 -26.55 12.80
C SER A 166 0.38 -25.42 13.42
N ASP A 167 -0.14 -24.19 13.38
CA ASP A 167 0.32 -23.03 14.16
C ASP A 167 -0.89 -22.14 14.52
N GLU A 168 -1.79 -22.65 15.38
CA GLU A 168 -2.90 -21.82 15.85
C GLU A 168 -2.35 -20.63 16.66
N ILE A 169 -2.80 -19.41 16.28
CA ILE A 169 -2.59 -18.22 17.10
C ILE A 169 -3.42 -18.43 18.36
N GLN A 170 -2.73 -18.64 19.49
CA GLN A 170 -3.34 -18.85 20.79
C GLN A 170 -3.15 -17.60 21.65
N GLU A 171 -3.88 -17.54 22.77
CA GLU A 171 -3.62 -16.52 23.75
C GLU A 171 -2.22 -16.73 24.35
N ARG A 172 -1.34 -15.74 24.22
CA ARG A 172 0.04 -15.83 24.69
C ARG A 172 0.45 -14.54 25.40
N THR A 173 1.39 -14.66 26.32
CA THR A 173 1.98 -13.50 26.99
C THR A 173 3.23 -13.08 26.22
N VAL A 174 3.30 -11.80 25.85
CA VAL A 174 4.43 -11.20 25.15
C VAL A 174 5.14 -10.24 26.09
N THR A 175 6.46 -10.33 26.14
CA THR A 175 7.27 -9.35 26.85
C THR A 175 7.63 -8.21 25.90
N ILE A 176 7.34 -6.96 26.28
CA ILE A 176 7.73 -5.76 25.54
C ILE A 176 8.77 -5.00 26.36
N LEU A 177 9.93 -4.75 25.77
CA LEU A 177 10.98 -3.89 26.32
C LEU A 177 10.88 -2.53 25.65
N TYR A 178 10.49 -1.50 26.40
CA TYR A 178 10.32 -0.13 25.89
C TYR A 178 10.76 0.88 26.96
N ASP A 179 11.56 1.88 26.58
CA ASP A 179 12.13 2.90 27.49
C ASP A 179 12.80 2.33 28.75
N ASP A 180 13.58 1.25 28.58
CA ASP A 180 14.27 0.50 29.65
C ASP A 180 13.34 -0.17 30.68
N GLU A 181 12.03 -0.20 30.43
CA GLU A 181 11.03 -0.94 31.20
C GLU A 181 10.61 -2.24 30.50
N GLU A 182 10.21 -3.25 31.28
CA GLU A 182 9.73 -4.55 30.81
C GLU A 182 8.23 -4.68 31.14
N PHE A 183 7.41 -4.85 30.10
CA PHE A 183 5.97 -5.03 30.22
C PHE A 183 5.57 -6.44 29.79
N GLU A 184 4.70 -7.09 30.56
CA GLU A 184 4.08 -8.35 30.18
C GLU A 184 2.66 -8.08 29.64
N VAL A 185 2.45 -8.36 28.36
CA VAL A 185 1.20 -8.08 27.66
C VAL A 185 0.53 -9.38 27.27
N LYS A 186 -0.71 -9.57 27.71
CA LYS A 186 -1.51 -10.75 27.34
C LYS A 186 -2.22 -10.50 26.02
N VAL A 187 -1.84 -11.26 24.99
CA VAL A 187 -2.32 -11.06 23.62
C VAL A 187 -3.32 -12.17 23.27
N SER A 188 -4.55 -11.77 22.96
CA SER A 188 -5.59 -12.72 22.52
C SER A 188 -5.44 -13.10 21.04
N PRO A 189 -5.93 -14.28 20.60
CA PRO A 189 -5.75 -14.79 19.23
C PRO A 189 -6.15 -13.88 18.06
N LYS A 190 -6.97 -12.85 18.32
CA LYS A 190 -7.54 -11.96 17.30
C LYS A 190 -7.03 -10.53 17.43
N LYS A 191 -5.99 -10.30 18.24
CA LYS A 191 -5.54 -8.96 18.61
C LYS A 191 -4.05 -8.83 18.34
N ALA A 192 -3.66 -7.74 17.70
CA ALA A 192 -2.26 -7.42 17.50
C ALA A 192 -1.57 -7.10 18.84
N ILE A 193 -0.26 -7.33 18.91
CA ILE A 193 0.55 -7.07 20.10
C ILE A 193 0.45 -5.60 20.54
N LEU A 194 0.50 -4.65 19.59
CA LEU A 194 0.36 -3.21 19.90
C LEU A 194 -0.97 -2.91 20.58
N ASP A 195 -2.09 -3.38 20.02
CA ASP A 195 -3.40 -3.06 20.56
C ASP A 195 -3.58 -3.69 21.96
N ALA A 196 -3.02 -4.87 22.20
CA ALA A 196 -3.00 -5.47 23.54
C ALA A 196 -2.21 -4.63 24.55
N ALA A 197 -1.10 -4.02 24.12
CA ALA A 197 -0.30 -3.13 24.97
C ALA A 197 -1.02 -1.80 25.25
N LEU A 198 -1.66 -1.20 24.24
CA LEU A 198 -2.43 0.04 24.38
C LEU A 198 -3.65 -0.13 25.33
N ASP A 199 -4.31 -1.29 25.31
CA ASP A 199 -5.38 -1.61 26.29
C ASP A 199 -4.88 -1.64 27.74
N MET A 200 -3.58 -1.88 27.94
CA MET A 200 -2.91 -1.85 29.24
C MET A 200 -2.31 -0.48 29.56
N GLU A 201 -2.65 0.55 28.78
CA GLU A 201 -2.14 1.93 28.91
C GLU A 201 -0.61 2.05 28.72
N ILE A 202 0.01 1.10 28.00
CA ILE A 202 1.43 1.15 27.64
C ILE A 202 1.57 2.02 26.39
N ASP A 203 2.18 3.19 26.52
CA ASP A 203 2.32 4.20 25.46
C ASP A 203 3.43 3.86 24.46
N LEU A 204 3.23 2.80 23.67
CA LEU A 204 4.14 2.40 22.61
C LEU A 204 4.05 3.38 21.42
N PRO A 205 5.13 3.58 20.65
CA PRO A 205 5.07 4.43 19.45
C PRO A 205 4.21 3.78 18.36
N TYR A 206 3.28 4.52 17.75
CA TYR A 206 2.48 4.05 16.61
C TYR A 206 1.95 5.20 15.73
N SER A 207 1.43 4.86 14.54
CA SER A 207 0.79 5.82 13.65
C SER A 207 -0.31 5.17 12.79
N CYS A 208 0.04 4.33 11.81
CA CYS A 208 -0.94 3.81 10.84
C CYS A 208 -1.77 2.61 11.30
N GLN A 209 -1.25 1.82 12.25
CA GLN A 209 -1.78 0.49 12.64
C GLN A 209 -2.07 -0.48 11.48
N SER A 210 -1.44 -0.29 10.33
CA SER A 210 -1.65 -1.09 9.13
C SER A 210 -0.38 -1.75 8.60
N GLY A 211 0.71 -1.75 9.38
CA GLY A 211 1.97 -2.39 8.97
C GLY A 211 2.83 -1.60 7.97
N LEU A 212 2.55 -0.32 7.72
CA LEU A 212 3.21 0.44 6.64
C LEU A 212 4.19 1.52 7.13
N CYS A 213 3.77 2.33 8.10
CA CYS A 213 4.53 3.52 8.50
C CYS A 213 5.82 3.22 9.28
N THR A 214 5.98 1.97 9.75
CA THR A 214 7.08 1.52 10.63
C THR A 214 7.21 2.22 11.99
N ALA A 215 6.27 3.10 12.37
CA ALA A 215 6.33 3.83 13.64
C ALA A 215 6.37 2.91 14.88
N CYS A 216 5.72 1.75 14.82
CA CYS A 216 5.73 0.77 15.92
C CYS A 216 6.92 -0.21 15.87
N ARG A 217 7.84 -0.07 14.91
CA ARG A 217 8.87 -1.07 14.64
C ARG A 217 9.64 -1.43 15.90
N GLY A 218 9.72 -2.74 16.16
CA GLY A 218 10.53 -3.32 17.20
C GLY A 218 11.39 -4.45 16.66
N LYS A 219 12.23 -5.03 17.52
CA LYS A 219 13.04 -6.20 17.22
C LYS A 219 12.61 -7.37 18.10
N CYS A 220 12.23 -8.48 17.49
CA CYS A 220 11.95 -9.74 18.18
C CYS A 220 13.30 -10.35 18.62
N VAL A 221 13.58 -10.32 19.92
CA VAL A 221 14.84 -10.80 20.50
C VAL A 221 14.75 -12.23 21.05
N SER A 222 13.53 -12.73 21.24
CA SER A 222 13.23 -14.13 21.61
C SER A 222 11.87 -14.53 21.05
N GLY A 223 11.66 -15.82 20.81
CA GLY A 223 10.43 -16.36 20.22
C GLY A 223 10.21 -15.98 18.75
N SER A 224 9.00 -16.23 18.26
CA SER A 224 8.57 -15.84 16.91
C SER A 224 7.16 -15.25 16.88
N VAL A 225 6.93 -14.38 15.90
CA VAL A 225 5.64 -13.76 15.64
C VAL A 225 5.24 -13.98 14.19
N LYS A 226 3.94 -13.96 13.93
CA LYS A 226 3.36 -13.85 12.60
C LYS A 226 2.96 -12.40 12.35
N MET A 227 3.40 -11.83 11.24
CA MET A 227 2.92 -10.52 10.80
C MET A 227 1.81 -10.73 9.75
N ASP A 228 0.70 -10.02 9.92
CA ASP A 228 -0.38 -10.00 8.91
C ASP A 228 -0.01 -9.15 7.69
N GLU A 229 0.91 -8.19 7.86
CA GLU A 229 1.43 -7.31 6.81
C GLU A 229 2.95 -7.15 7.00
N GLU A 230 3.71 -7.37 5.92
CA GLU A 230 5.17 -7.34 5.89
C GLU A 230 5.72 -6.21 5.00
N GLU A 231 4.89 -5.56 4.16
CA GLU A 231 5.31 -4.57 3.17
C GLU A 231 6.03 -3.34 3.78
N GLY A 232 5.78 -3.03 5.06
CA GLY A 232 6.49 -1.95 5.75
C GLY A 232 7.96 -2.24 6.06
N LEU A 233 8.43 -3.49 5.97
CA LEU A 233 9.82 -3.86 6.25
C LEU A 233 10.51 -4.43 5.02
N SER A 234 11.80 -4.12 4.85
CA SER A 234 12.61 -4.79 3.85
C SER A 234 12.91 -6.25 4.24
N LYS A 235 13.19 -7.12 3.27
CA LYS A 235 13.58 -8.51 3.54
C LYS A 235 14.76 -8.63 4.51
N ALA A 236 15.73 -7.73 4.39
CA ALA A 236 16.90 -7.68 5.27
C ALA A 236 16.53 -7.31 6.72
N GLU A 237 15.52 -6.45 6.92
CA GLU A 237 15.01 -6.11 8.25
C GLU A 237 14.25 -7.29 8.87
N ILE A 238 13.41 -7.97 8.10
CA ILE A 238 12.70 -9.18 8.56
C ILE A 238 13.71 -10.26 8.96
N GLU A 239 14.72 -10.53 8.13
CA GLU A 239 15.81 -11.47 8.43
C GLU A 239 16.65 -11.06 9.65
N ALA A 240 16.78 -9.76 9.90
CA ALA A 240 17.46 -9.23 11.09
C ALA A 240 16.58 -9.28 12.36
N GLY A 241 15.35 -9.79 12.27
CA GLY A 241 14.41 -9.97 13.37
C GLY A 241 13.56 -8.74 13.69
N TYR A 242 13.47 -7.75 12.78
CA TYR A 242 12.54 -6.63 12.96
C TYR A 242 11.11 -7.07 12.71
N VAL A 243 10.19 -6.51 13.50
CA VAL A 243 8.76 -6.82 13.49
C VAL A 243 7.94 -5.55 13.67
N LEU A 244 6.67 -5.60 13.26
CA LEU A 244 5.71 -4.51 13.40
C LEU A 244 4.59 -4.93 14.38
N PRO A 245 4.70 -4.62 15.68
CA PRO A 245 3.72 -4.97 16.71
C PRO A 245 2.27 -4.65 16.38
N CYS A 246 2.01 -3.62 15.55
CA CYS A 246 0.66 -3.25 15.12
C CYS A 246 -0.07 -4.28 14.24
N VAL A 247 0.68 -5.20 13.64
CA VAL A 247 0.16 -6.27 12.78
C VAL A 247 0.77 -7.63 13.16
N SER A 248 1.46 -7.72 14.30
CA SER A 248 2.12 -8.93 14.77
C SER A 248 1.27 -9.70 15.77
N HIS A 249 1.33 -11.03 15.70
CA HIS A 249 0.70 -11.97 16.63
C HIS A 249 1.74 -12.99 17.12
N PRO A 250 1.77 -13.33 18.42
CA PRO A 250 2.76 -14.27 18.96
C PRO A 250 2.50 -15.70 18.50
N LEU A 251 3.55 -16.38 18.02
CA LEU A 251 3.53 -17.81 17.65
C LEU A 251 4.09 -18.72 18.74
N THR A 252 5.03 -18.23 19.55
CA THR A 252 5.63 -18.97 20.66
C THR A 252 5.37 -18.29 22.00
N ASP A 253 5.53 -19.03 23.10
CA ASP A 253 5.22 -18.54 24.47
C ASP A 253 6.34 -17.66 25.06
N ASP A 254 7.48 -17.56 24.38
CA ASP A 254 8.69 -16.85 24.82
C ASP A 254 8.98 -15.58 24.01
N VAL A 255 7.95 -15.02 23.35
CA VAL A 255 8.10 -13.82 22.50
C VAL A 255 8.53 -12.62 23.34
N LYS A 256 9.69 -12.06 22.99
CA LYS A 256 10.21 -10.81 23.56
C LYS A 256 10.49 -9.80 22.44
N ILE A 257 9.88 -8.63 22.51
CA ILE A 257 10.07 -7.55 21.52
C ILE A 257 10.69 -6.35 22.20
N LYS A 258 11.81 -5.88 21.65
CA LYS A 258 12.43 -4.61 22.03
C LYS A 258 11.99 -3.50 21.09
N ILE A 259 11.40 -2.44 21.63
CA ILE A 259 10.96 -1.25 20.90
C ILE A 259 11.84 -0.10 21.39
N GLY A 260 12.52 0.59 20.47
CA GLY A 260 13.56 1.59 20.76
C GLY A 260 14.78 1.44 19.89
#